data_AF-A0A7X2ZFP5-F1
#
_entry.id   AF-A0A7X2ZFP5-F1
#
_cell.length_a   1.000
_cell.length_b   1.000
_cell.length_c   1.000
_cell.angle_alpha   90.00
_cell.angle_beta   90.00
_cell.angle_gamma   90.00
#
_symmetry.space_group_name_H-M   'P 1'
#
loop_
_entity.id
_entity.type
_entity.pdbx_description
1 polymer ?
#
loop_
_entity_poly.entity_id
_entity_poly.type
_entity_poly.pdbx_seq_one_letter_code
_entity_poly.pdbx_strand_id
1 'polypeptide(L)'
;MNTREVTNQYRLNKWTEIVRECRSSGQTISAWCADHDINPKTYYYWLRRVRAAACEALPSLYSQNNPIANPIVPVNIPVSTVGTDFGDQEVLSDIVIRFGAVTLEIRNNASATLIENTLRALQHVR
;
A
#
# COMPACT_ATOMS: atom_id res chain seq x y z
N MET A 1 33.10 17.82 25.01
CA MET A 1 31.70 17.44 24.78
C MET A 1 30.82 18.53 25.38
N ASN A 2 29.96 19.19 24.61
CA ASN A 2 29.16 20.32 25.08
C ASN A 2 27.92 19.82 25.85
N THR A 3 27.67 20.32 27.06
CA THR A 3 26.53 19.91 27.90
C THR A 3 25.19 20.14 27.22
N ARG A 4 25.10 21.15 26.33
CA ARG A 4 23.90 21.43 25.53
C ARG A 4 23.63 20.35 24.48
N GLU A 5 24.68 19.84 23.84
CA GLU A 5 24.58 18.78 22.83
C GLU A 5 24.12 17.47 23.48
N VAL A 6 24.70 17.11 24.62
CA VAL A 6 24.31 15.91 25.38
C VAL A 6 22.84 15.99 25.81
N THR A 7 22.40 17.16 26.31
CA THR A 7 21.01 17.37 26.72
C THR A 7 20.05 17.27 25.53
N ASN A 8 20.43 17.80 24.37
CA ASN A 8 19.63 17.71 23.15
C ASN A 8 19.49 16.27 22.68
N GLN A 9 20.59 15.51 22.69
CA GLN A 9 20.59 14.10 22.29
C GLN A 9 19.74 13.25 23.24
N TYR A 10 19.87 13.48 24.55
CA TYR A 10 19.05 12.80 25.56
C TYR A 10 17.55 13.04 25.33
N ARG A 11 17.16 14.31 25.13
CA ARG A 11 15.75 14.65 24.86
C ARG A 11 15.27 14.03 23.55
N LEU A 12 16.09 14.06 22.50
CA LEU A 12 15.75 13.44 21.23
C LEU A 12 15.49 11.94 21.39
N ASN A 13 16.37 11.22 22.09
CA ASN A 13 16.20 9.79 22.36
C ASN A 13 14.91 9.50 23.14
N LYS A 14 14.65 10.27 24.22
CA LYS A 14 13.42 10.15 25.00
C LYS A 14 12.17 10.35 24.13
N TRP A 15 12.17 11.37 23.28
CA TRP A 15 11.01 11.67 22.43
C TRP A 15 10.85 10.67 21.28
N THR A 16 11.92 10.05 20.81
CA THR A 16 11.85 8.93 19.87
C THR A 16 11.07 7.76 20.46
N GLU A 17 11.31 7.42 21.73
CA GLU A 17 10.60 6.35 22.44
C GLU A 17 9.10 6.69 22.62
N ILE A 18 8.81 7.90 23.09
CA ILE A 18 7.43 8.42 23.23
C ILE A 18 6.66 8.34 21.89
N VAL A 19 7.28 8.79 20.80
CA VAL A 19 6.66 8.74 19.46
C VAL A 19 6.45 7.30 19.02
N ARG A 20 7.36 6.38 19.34
CA ARG A 20 7.22 4.96 19.03
C ARG A 20 6.03 4.35 19.77
N GLU A 21 5.92 4.61 21.07
CA GLU A 21 4.83 4.14 21.92
C GLU A 21 3.47 4.66 21.45
N CYS A 22 3.36 5.97 21.18
CA CYS A 22 2.15 6.56 20.62
C CYS A 22 1.74 5.88 19.31
N ARG A 23 2.68 5.58 18.42
CA ARG A 23 2.40 4.91 17.14
C ARG A 23 2.01 3.44 17.30
N SER A 24 2.58 2.73 18.28
CA SER A 24 2.18 1.34 18.57
C SER A 24 0.86 1.25 19.31
N SER A 25 0.39 2.31 19.96
CA SER A 25 -0.86 2.31 20.72
C SER A 25 -2.12 2.14 19.86
N GLY A 26 -2.04 2.45 18.56
CA GLY A 26 -3.21 2.49 17.67
C GLY A 26 -4.18 3.63 17.95
N GLN A 27 -3.95 4.43 18.98
CA GLN A 27 -4.77 5.59 19.31
C GLN A 27 -4.48 6.78 18.39
N THR A 28 -5.41 7.72 18.34
CA THR A 28 -5.09 9.04 17.77
C THR A 28 -4.07 9.75 18.66
N ILE A 29 -3.22 10.59 18.06
CA ILE A 29 -2.20 11.37 18.78
C ILE A 29 -2.85 12.19 19.91
N SER A 30 -4.04 12.76 19.67
CA SER A 30 -4.73 13.59 20.67
C SER A 30 -5.18 12.79 21.89
N ALA A 31 -5.74 11.59 21.68
CA ALA A 31 -6.17 10.72 22.77
C ALA A 31 -4.96 10.23 23.58
N TRP A 32 -3.91 9.75 22.88
CA TRP A 32 -2.70 9.28 23.53
C TRP A 32 -2.01 10.40 24.34
N CYS A 33 -1.94 11.62 23.80
CA CYS A 33 -1.42 12.78 24.51
C CYS A 33 -2.22 13.11 25.78
N ALA A 34 -3.56 12.98 25.74
CA ALA A 34 -4.40 13.21 26.91
C ALA A 34 -4.17 12.15 28.01
N ASP A 35 -4.10 10.87 27.63
CA ASP A 35 -3.87 9.75 28.55
C ASP A 35 -2.49 9.82 29.24
N HIS A 36 -1.49 10.41 28.57
CA HIS A 36 -0.10 10.46 29.05
C HIS A 36 0.31 11.84 29.59
N ASP A 37 -0.65 12.74 29.80
CA ASP A 37 -0.44 14.12 30.28
C ASP A 37 0.61 14.90 29.45
N ILE A 38 0.56 14.73 28.13
CA ILE A 38 1.45 15.38 27.18
C ILE A 38 0.69 16.47 26.44
N ASN A 39 1.23 17.70 26.46
CA ASN A 39 0.68 18.76 25.63
C ASN A 39 0.85 18.42 24.13
N PRO A 40 -0.23 18.38 23.32
CA PRO A 40 -0.15 18.06 21.90
C PRO A 40 0.83 18.96 21.13
N LYS A 41 0.97 20.24 21.48
CA LYS A 41 1.92 21.15 20.83
C LYS A 41 3.37 20.70 21.05
N THR A 42 3.69 20.27 22.27
CA THR A 42 5.00 19.73 22.62
C THR A 42 5.26 18.44 21.86
N TYR A 43 4.25 17.55 21.78
CA TYR A 43 4.35 16.32 21.00
C TYR A 43 4.66 16.61 19.53
N TYR A 44 3.88 17.47 18.86
CA TYR A 44 4.12 17.81 17.45
C TYR A 44 5.46 18.49 17.21
N TYR A 45 5.91 19.33 18.14
CA TYR A 45 7.25 19.93 18.09
C TYR A 45 8.34 18.85 18.08
N TRP A 46 8.27 17.88 19.00
CA TRP A 46 9.26 16.81 19.08
C TRP A 46 9.13 15.79 17.96
N LEU A 47 7.92 15.48 17.51
CA LEU A 47 7.68 14.62 16.35
C LEU A 47 8.37 15.17 15.10
N ARG A 48 8.31 16.49 14.86
CA ARG A 48 9.04 17.14 13.76
C ARG A 48 10.54 16.92 13.88
N ARG A 49 11.10 17.08 15.08
CA ARG A 49 12.54 16.90 15.34
C ARG A 49 12.99 15.45 15.17
N VAL A 50 12.21 14.49 15.67
CA VAL A 50 12.47 13.05 15.50
C VAL A 50 12.46 12.69 14.02
N ARG A 51 11.50 13.19 13.24
CA ARG A 51 11.45 12.97 11.79
C ARG A 51 12.66 13.56 11.07
N ALA A 52 13.05 14.79 11.40
CA ALA A 52 14.23 15.41 10.79
C ALA A 52 15.51 14.61 11.08
N ALA A 53 15.72 14.22 12.34
CA ALA A 53 16.88 13.41 12.73
C ALA A 53 16.87 12.03 12.05
N ALA A 54 15.69 11.41 11.88
CA ALA A 54 15.58 10.16 11.14
C ALA A 54 15.97 10.33 9.67
N CYS A 55 15.54 11.41 9.01
CA CYS A 55 15.93 11.71 7.63
C CYS A 55 17.43 11.98 7.49
N GLU A 56 18.04 12.71 8.44
CA GLU A 56 19.48 13.00 8.44
C GLU A 56 20.33 11.74 8.70
N ALA A 57 19.81 10.78 9.47
CA ALA A 57 20.48 9.52 9.75
C ALA A 57 20.40 8.51 8.58
N LEU A 58 19.49 8.72 7.62
CA LEU A 58 19.46 7.89 6.42
C LEU A 58 20.73 8.18 5.60
N PRO A 59 21.40 7.15 5.07
CA PRO A 59 22.52 7.37 4.16
C PRO A 59 22.04 8.24 2.99
N SER A 60 22.80 9.28 2.66
CA SER A 60 22.51 10.14 1.52
C SER A 60 22.39 9.25 0.29
N LEU A 61 21.17 9.08 -0.20
CA LEU A 61 20.93 8.41 -1.48
C LEU A 61 21.64 9.19 -2.61
N TYR A 62 21.86 10.49 -2.40
CA TYR A 62 22.68 11.34 -3.26
C TYR A 62 24.17 11.12 -3.00
N SER A 63 24.69 9.97 -3.42
CA SER A 63 26.10 9.93 -3.83
C SER A 63 26.24 10.83 -5.06
N GLN A 64 27.10 11.85 -4.97
CA GLN A 64 27.30 12.90 -5.99
C GLN A 64 27.77 12.39 -7.37
N ASN A 65 27.82 11.07 -7.58
CA ASN A 65 28.25 10.43 -8.82
C ASN A 65 27.19 9.53 -9.49
N ASN A 66 25.91 9.56 -9.07
CA ASN A 66 24.85 8.82 -9.78
C ASN A 66 23.51 9.57 -9.80
N PRO A 67 23.04 10.07 -10.97
CA PRO A 67 21.83 10.90 -11.06
C PRO A 67 20.50 10.15 -10.84
N ILE A 68 20.49 8.90 -10.36
CA ILE A 68 19.27 8.12 -10.14
C ILE A 68 19.38 7.36 -8.82
N ALA A 69 19.12 8.02 -7.70
CA ALA A 69 19.12 7.38 -6.39
C ALA A 69 17.75 7.41 -5.70
N ASN A 70 16.69 7.31 -6.50
CA ASN A 70 15.36 6.88 -6.09
C ASN A 70 14.69 6.30 -7.35
N PRO A 71 14.82 4.99 -7.64
CA PRO A 71 14.05 4.41 -8.72
C PRO A 71 12.57 4.64 -8.39
N ILE A 72 11.86 5.36 -9.26
CA ILE A 72 10.39 5.38 -9.23
C ILE A 72 9.99 3.97 -9.59
N VAL A 73 9.71 3.15 -8.58
CA VAL A 73 9.20 1.79 -8.79
C VAL A 73 7.68 1.89 -8.94
N PRO A 74 7.10 1.31 -10.00
CA PRO A 74 5.66 1.19 -10.12
C PRO A 74 5.11 0.46 -8.89
N VAL A 75 4.30 1.15 -8.08
CA VAL A 75 3.52 0.49 -7.04
C VAL A 75 2.33 -0.13 -7.73
N ASN A 76 2.27 -1.47 -7.75
CA ASN A 76 1.11 -2.18 -8.27
C ASN A 76 -0.03 -2.04 -7.25
N ILE A 77 -0.77 -0.94 -7.33
CA ILE A 77 -1.99 -0.73 -6.55
C ILE A 77 -3.05 -1.59 -7.24
N PRO A 78 -3.65 -2.59 -6.58
CA PRO A 78 -4.79 -3.29 -7.14
C PRO A 78 -5.94 -2.28 -7.27
N VAL A 79 -6.06 -1.69 -8.45
CA VAL A 79 -7.20 -0.85 -8.80
C VAL A 79 -8.34 -1.81 -9.09
N SER A 80 -9.38 -1.77 -8.26
CA SER A 80 -10.70 -2.27 -8.65
C SER A 80 -11.21 -1.35 -9.77
N THR A 81 -10.80 -1.63 -11.01
CA THR A 81 -11.20 -0.86 -12.20
C THR A 81 -12.61 -1.26 -12.60
N VAL A 82 -13.56 -0.34 -12.40
CA VAL A 82 -14.75 -0.26 -13.26
C VAL A 82 -14.33 0.45 -14.54
N GLY A 83 -14.02 -0.33 -15.58
CA GLY A 83 -13.75 0.12 -16.97
C GLY A 83 -12.44 0.91 -17.12
N THR A 84 -11.63 0.81 -18.17
CA THR A 84 -11.76 0.21 -19.49
C THR A 84 -10.32 0.05 -19.99
N ASP A 85 -9.98 -1.15 -20.46
CA ASP A 85 -9.02 -1.45 -21.54
C ASP A 85 -7.50 -1.70 -21.30
N PHE A 86 -7.17 -2.99 -21.47
CA PHE A 86 -5.98 -3.67 -22.01
C PHE A 86 -4.72 -3.91 -21.15
N GLY A 87 -4.73 -5.07 -20.49
CA GLY A 87 -3.56 -5.87 -20.14
C GLY A 87 -4.01 -7.17 -19.47
N ASP A 88 -4.05 -8.28 -20.22
CA ASP A 88 -4.31 -9.68 -19.81
C ASP A 88 -4.85 -9.86 -18.39
N GLN A 89 -6.11 -9.44 -18.20
CA GLN A 89 -6.86 -9.82 -17.03
C GLN A 89 -7.23 -11.29 -17.26
N GLU A 90 -6.72 -12.21 -16.44
CA GLU A 90 -7.21 -13.58 -16.42
C GLU A 90 -8.74 -13.51 -16.23
N VAL A 91 -9.47 -13.67 -17.33
CA VAL A 91 -10.93 -13.64 -17.34
C VAL A 91 -11.35 -14.92 -16.64
N LEU A 92 -11.60 -14.84 -15.34
CA LEU A 92 -12.01 -15.97 -14.53
C LEU A 92 -13.43 -16.39 -14.98
N SER A 93 -13.49 -17.51 -15.69
CA SER A 93 -14.72 -18.17 -16.09
C SER A 93 -15.18 -19.08 -14.95
N ASP A 94 -16.47 -18.96 -14.57
CA ASP A 94 -17.05 -19.76 -13.49
C ASP A 94 -17.25 -21.23 -13.92
N ILE A 95 -17.46 -21.45 -15.23
CA ILE A 95 -17.58 -22.77 -15.83
C ILE A 95 -16.75 -22.77 -17.12
N VAL A 96 -15.89 -23.79 -17.26
CA VAL A 96 -15.13 -24.06 -18.50
C VAL A 96 -15.41 -25.48 -18.95
N ILE A 97 -15.90 -25.62 -20.19
CA ILE A 97 -16.20 -26.90 -20.83
C ILE A 97 -15.25 -27.04 -22.03
N ARG A 98 -14.52 -28.15 -22.11
CA ARG A 98 -13.62 -28.46 -23.22
C ARG A 98 -14.12 -29.70 -23.96
N PHE A 99 -14.29 -29.59 -25.27
CA PHE A 99 -14.72 -30.68 -26.14
C PHE A 99 -13.91 -30.66 -27.44
N GLY A 100 -12.95 -31.59 -27.57
CA GLY A 100 -12.02 -31.62 -28.71
C GLY A 100 -11.22 -30.33 -28.83
N ALA A 101 -11.32 -29.67 -29.99
CA ALA A 101 -10.69 -28.38 -30.26
C ALA A 101 -11.50 -27.17 -29.77
N VAL A 102 -12.72 -27.38 -29.25
CA VAL A 102 -13.62 -26.31 -28.81
C VAL A 102 -13.53 -26.14 -27.30
N THR A 103 -13.40 -24.89 -26.86
CA THR A 103 -13.53 -24.50 -25.44
C THR A 103 -14.70 -23.54 -25.31
N LEU A 104 -15.62 -23.85 -24.41
CA LEU A 104 -16.75 -23.01 -24.04
C LEU A 104 -16.53 -22.49 -22.62
N GLU A 105 -16.57 -21.17 -22.48
CA GLU A 105 -16.35 -20.48 -21.21
C GLU A 105 -17.60 -19.67 -20.83
N ILE A 106 -18.11 -19.89 -19.62
CA ILE A 106 -19.35 -19.30 -19.13
C ILE A 106 -19.08 -18.58 -17.80
N ARG A 107 -19.64 -17.38 -17.69
CA ARG A 107 -19.63 -16.56 -16.47
C ARG A 107 -20.99 -16.61 -15.78
N ASN A 108 -21.02 -16.35 -14.47
CA ASN A 108 -22.23 -16.41 -13.64
C ASN A 108 -23.30 -15.37 -14.05
N ASN A 109 -22.93 -14.35 -14.83
CA ASN A 109 -23.86 -13.36 -15.38
C ASN A 109 -24.37 -13.69 -16.79
N ALA A 110 -23.98 -14.83 -17.37
CA ALA A 110 -24.48 -15.26 -18.67
C ALA A 110 -25.98 -15.58 -18.57
N SER A 111 -26.77 -15.03 -19.49
CA SER A 111 -28.21 -15.31 -19.50
C SER A 111 -28.48 -16.75 -19.93
N ALA A 112 -29.56 -17.34 -19.41
CA ALA A 112 -29.99 -18.68 -19.81
C ALA A 112 -30.22 -18.79 -21.33
N THR A 113 -30.78 -17.76 -21.96
CA THR A 113 -31.01 -17.71 -23.41
C THR A 113 -29.71 -17.71 -24.21
N LEU A 114 -28.67 -17.01 -23.74
CA LEU A 114 -27.36 -16.99 -24.38
C LEU A 114 -26.71 -18.36 -24.28
N ILE A 115 -26.74 -18.97 -23.10
CA ILE A 115 -26.19 -20.32 -22.88
C ILE A 115 -26.90 -21.32 -23.80
N GLU A 116 -28.23 -21.32 -23.83
CA GLU A 116 -29.02 -22.25 -24.64
C GLU A 116 -28.75 -22.10 -26.13
N ASN A 117 -28.76 -20.87 -26.66
CA ASN A 117 -28.51 -20.61 -28.07
C ASN A 117 -27.09 -21.03 -28.48
N THR A 118 -26.11 -20.79 -27.62
CA THR A 118 -24.72 -21.17 -27.88
C THR A 118 -24.57 -22.68 -27.92
N LEU A 119 -25.15 -23.40 -26.94
CA LEU A 119 -25.13 -24.87 -26.92
C LEU A 119 -25.84 -25.46 -28.16
N ARG A 120 -26.99 -24.88 -28.56
CA ARG A 120 -27.71 -25.31 -29.77
C ARG A 120 -26.90 -25.09 -31.05
N ALA A 121 -26.19 -23.97 -31.15
CA ALA A 121 -25.30 -23.71 -32.28
C ALA A 121 -24.16 -24.74 -32.36
N LEU A 122 -23.57 -25.09 -31.21
CA LEU A 122 -22.48 -26.07 -31.12
C LEU A 122 -22.91 -27.49 -31.49
N GLN A 123 -24.20 -27.85 -31.35
CA GLN A 123 -24.71 -29.16 -31.79
C GLN A 123 -24.58 -29.41 -33.30
N HIS A 124 -24.42 -28.35 -34.10
CA HIS A 124 -24.29 -28.44 -35.56
C HIS A 124 -22.83 -28.37 -36.04
N VAL A 125 -21.88 -28.22 -35.12
CA VAL A 125 -20.45 -28.20 -35.43
C VAL A 125 -19.96 -29.66 -35.41
N ARG A 126 -19.54 -30.15 -36.58
CA ARG A 126 -19.05 -31.53 -36.80
C ARG A 126 -17.54 -31.63 -36.59
#